data_AF-A0A6M0IHU9-F1
#
_entry.id   AF-A0A6M0IHU9-F1
#
_cell.length_a   1.000
_cell.length_b   1.000
_cell.length_c   1.000
_cell.angle_alpha   90.00
_cell.angle_beta   90.00
_cell.angle_gamma   90.00
#
_symmetry.space_group_name_H-M   'P 1'
#
loop_
_entity.id
_entity.type
_entity.pdbx_description
1 polymer ?
#
loop_
_entity_poly.entity_id
_entity_poly.type
_entity_poly.pdbx_seq_one_letter_code
_entity_poly.pdbx_strand_id
1 'polypeptide(L)'
;MNNYLVVYYNADKPTYVYTETVETARIYAMTMTAGKQNDKNDVLSIVEVATDNIVYYGKGQQLADKLNVATRQNLMTWFSDHQPVKMLLNWIGHKMVKSTV
;
A
#
# COMPACT_ATOMS: atom_id res chain seq x y z
N MET A 1 12.53 -5.17 -15.35
CA MET A 1 11.50 -4.56 -16.24
C MET A 1 10.36 -4.14 -15.35
N ASN A 2 9.80 -2.95 -15.58
CA ASN A 2 8.68 -2.44 -14.79
C ASN A 2 7.38 -3.13 -15.20
N ASN A 3 6.89 -4.03 -14.36
CA ASN A 3 5.73 -4.87 -14.65
C ASN A 3 4.44 -4.32 -14.05
N TYR A 4 4.54 -3.36 -13.13
CA TYR A 4 3.39 -2.80 -12.43
C TYR A 4 3.40 -1.28 -12.46
N LEU A 5 2.21 -0.69 -12.54
CA LEU A 5 1.96 0.73 -12.45
C LEU A 5 1.06 1.00 -11.25
N VAL A 6 1.56 1.79 -10.31
CA VAL A 6 0.76 2.39 -9.24
C VAL A 6 0.23 3.73 -9.73
N VAL A 7 -1.08 3.90 -9.68
CA VAL A 7 -1.76 5.17 -9.96
C VAL A 7 -2.43 5.64 -8.69
N TYR A 8 -2.01 6.80 -8.18
CA TYR A 8 -2.62 7.44 -7.02
C TYR A 8 -3.15 8.81 -7.41
N TYR A 9 -4.42 9.07 -7.17
CA TYR A 9 -5.06 10.35 -7.42
C TYR A 9 -5.58 10.91 -6.10
N ASN A 10 -5.12 12.10 -5.74
CA ASN A 10 -5.46 12.76 -4.48
C ASN A 10 -6.29 14.05 -4.69
N ALA A 11 -7.25 14.01 -5.61
CA ALA A 11 -8.07 15.15 -6.07
C ALA A 11 -7.35 16.27 -6.84
N ASP A 12 -6.06 16.52 -6.61
CA ASP A 12 -5.32 17.58 -7.32
C ASP A 12 -4.69 17.07 -8.62
N LYS A 13 -3.87 16.01 -8.52
CA LYS A 13 -3.15 15.46 -9.67
C LYS A 13 -2.88 13.96 -9.49
N PRO A 14 -2.88 13.19 -10.58
CA PRO A 14 -2.46 11.81 -10.52
C PRO A 14 -0.93 11.71 -10.34
N THR A 15 -0.52 10.75 -9.55
CA THR A 15 0.86 10.31 -9.36
C THR A 15 0.98 8.90 -9.94
N TYR A 16 2.02 8.70 -10.75
CA TYR A 16 2.28 7.44 -11.45
C TYR A 16 3.64 6.90 -11.03
N VAL A 17 3.70 5.66 -10.57
CA VAL A 17 4.96 4.99 -10.23
C VAL A 17 4.99 3.60 -10.82
N TYR A 18 6.06 3.34 -11.57
CA TYR A 18 6.34 2.03 -12.12
C TYR A 18 7.19 1.21 -11.14
N THR A 19 6.84 -0.05 -10.96
CA THR A 19 7.60 -0.99 -10.12
C THR A 19 7.78 -2.32 -10.82
N GLU A 20 8.82 -3.05 -10.43
CA GLU A 20 9.13 -4.36 -11.03
C GLU A 20 8.26 -5.49 -10.47
N THR A 21 7.86 -5.40 -9.20
CA THR A 21 7.04 -6.41 -8.51
C THR A 21 5.77 -5.81 -7.92
N VAL A 22 4.76 -6.66 -7.72
CA VAL A 22 3.49 -6.29 -7.07
C VAL A 22 3.70 -5.93 -5.60
N GLU A 23 4.66 -6.55 -4.93
CA GLU A 23 5.01 -6.25 -3.54
C GLU A 23 5.54 -4.83 -3.40
N THR A 24 6.44 -4.42 -4.30
CA THR A 24 7.00 -3.06 -4.31
C THR A 24 5.90 -2.03 -4.60
N ALA A 25 5.00 -2.34 -5.54
CA ALA A 25 3.81 -1.53 -5.81
C ALA A 25 2.92 -1.36 -4.56
N ARG A 26 2.68 -2.46 -3.82
CA ARG A 26 1.88 -2.43 -2.58
C ARG A 26 2.55 -1.63 -1.47
N ILE A 27 3.86 -1.77 -1.27
CA ILE A 27 4.61 -0.98 -0.28
C ILE A 27 4.51 0.51 -0.60
N TYR A 28 4.68 0.88 -1.87
CA TYR A 28 4.53 2.26 -2.31
C TYR A 28 3.10 2.79 -2.13
N ALA A 29 2.10 1.98 -2.47
CA ALA A 29 0.71 2.30 -2.23
C ALA A 29 0.41 2.54 -0.74
N MET A 30 0.96 1.72 0.16
CA MET A 30 0.81 1.91 1.60
C MET A 30 1.42 3.22 2.07
N THR A 31 2.64 3.56 1.63
CA THR A 31 3.29 4.82 2.04
C THR A 31 2.52 6.04 1.56
N MET A 32 1.91 5.98 0.37
CA MET A 32 1.02 7.03 -0.14
C MET A 32 -0.21 7.25 0.74
N THR A 33 -0.78 6.17 1.27
CA THR A 33 -1.98 6.23 2.13
C THR A 33 -1.68 6.45 3.62
N ALA A 34 -0.43 6.23 4.08
CA ALA A 34 -0.08 6.26 5.50
C ALA A 34 0.11 7.67 6.08
N GLY A 35 0.28 8.69 5.24
CA GLY A 35 0.63 10.05 5.66
C GLY A 35 -0.52 11.06 5.69
N LYS A 36 -1.72 10.71 5.18
CA LYS A 36 -2.85 11.63 5.06
C LYS A 36 -4.18 10.91 5.31
N GLN A 37 -5.14 11.65 5.85
CA GLN A 37 -6.53 11.20 5.88
C GLN A 37 -7.04 11.22 4.44
N ASN A 38 -7.31 10.04 3.86
CA ASN A 38 -7.76 9.93 2.48
C ASN A 38 -9.12 10.65 2.30
N ASP A 39 -9.21 11.53 1.31
CA ASP A 39 -10.46 12.19 0.92
C ASP A 39 -11.38 11.18 0.20
N LYS A 40 -12.70 11.38 0.22
CA LYS A 40 -13.68 10.56 -0.52
C LYS A 40 -13.38 10.44 -2.03
N ASN A 41 -12.64 11.39 -2.58
CA ASN A 41 -12.27 11.43 -4.00
C ASN A 41 -10.91 10.79 -4.30
N ASP A 42 -10.15 10.40 -3.27
CA ASP A 42 -8.85 9.79 -3.47
C ASP A 42 -9.02 8.39 -4.08
N VAL A 43 -8.19 8.05 -5.05
CA VAL A 43 -8.23 6.76 -5.75
C VAL A 43 -6.82 6.19 -5.85
N LEU A 44 -6.69 4.89 -5.67
CA LEU A 44 -5.45 4.17 -5.86
C LEU A 44 -5.72 2.91 -6.65
N SER A 45 -4.90 2.65 -7.67
CA SER A 45 -4.88 1.38 -8.38
C SER A 45 -3.46 0.87 -8.58
N ILE A 46 -3.32 -0.45 -8.62
CA ILE A 46 -2.11 -1.13 -9.08
C ILE A 46 -2.50 -1.93 -10.31
N VAL A 47 -1.84 -1.66 -11.43
CA VAL A 47 -2.10 -2.27 -12.73
C VAL A 47 -0.89 -3.07 -13.15
N GLU A 48 -1.08 -4.31 -13.59
CA GLU A 48 -0.06 -5.09 -14.29
C GLU A 48 0.05 -4.60 -15.73
N VAL A 49 1.22 -4.09 -16.11
CA VAL A 49 1.45 -3.40 -17.39
C VAL A 49 1.35 -4.35 -18.58
N ALA A 50 1.73 -5.62 -18.42
CA ALA A 50 1.74 -6.57 -19.52
C ALA A 50 0.34 -7.00 -19.98
N THR A 51 -0.65 -6.92 -19.09
CA THR A 51 -1.98 -7.49 -19.27
C THR A 51 -3.10 -6.46 -19.08
N ASP A 52 -2.75 -5.23 -18.70
CA ASP A 52 -3.66 -4.18 -18.23
C ASP A 52 -4.58 -4.63 -17.07
N ASN A 53 -4.17 -5.67 -16.33
CA ASN A 53 -4.98 -6.24 -15.26
C ASN A 53 -4.89 -5.38 -13.99
N ILE A 54 -6.04 -5.10 -13.37
CA ILE A 54 -6.11 -4.33 -12.13
C ILE A 54 -5.91 -5.28 -10.94
N VAL A 55 -4.70 -5.28 -10.39
CA VAL A 55 -4.30 -6.11 -9.25
C VAL A 55 -4.85 -5.55 -7.93
N TYR A 56 -5.06 -4.24 -7.88
CA TYR A 56 -5.63 -3.58 -6.72
C TYR A 56 -6.41 -2.33 -7.14
N TYR A 57 -7.53 -2.08 -6.46
CA TYR A 57 -8.29 -0.84 -6.55
C TYR A 57 -8.86 -0.45 -5.19
N GLY A 58 -8.67 0.81 -4.81
CA GLY A 58 -9.22 1.42 -3.60
C GLY A 58 -9.68 2.85 -3.85
N LYS A 59 -10.69 3.29 -3.09
CA LYS A 59 -11.22 4.66 -3.14
C LYS A 59 -11.55 5.18 -1.75
N GLY A 60 -11.17 6.43 -1.50
CA GLY A 60 -11.39 7.19 -0.28
C GLY A 60 -11.02 6.44 0.99
N GLN A 61 -11.89 6.45 1.99
CA GLN A 61 -11.60 5.84 3.29
C GLN A 61 -11.28 4.33 3.20
N GLN A 62 -11.76 3.64 2.16
CA GLN A 62 -11.49 2.22 1.93
C GLN A 62 -10.11 1.91 1.32
N LEU A 63 -9.31 2.94 1.00
CA LEU A 63 -7.96 2.80 0.48
C LEU A 63 -7.07 1.99 1.43
N ALA A 64 -6.96 2.42 2.68
CA ALA A 64 -6.09 1.77 3.66
C ALA A 64 -6.61 0.37 4.05
N ASP A 65 -7.93 0.20 4.16
CA ASP A 65 -8.54 -1.04 4.66
C ASP A 65 -8.33 -2.21 3.70
N LYS A 66 -8.54 -2.01 2.40
CA LYS A 66 -8.34 -3.07 1.40
C LYS A 66 -6.87 -3.41 1.19
N LEU A 67 -5.98 -2.42 1.31
CA LEU A 67 -4.53 -2.63 1.26
C LEU A 67 -4.04 -3.44 2.46
N ASN A 68 -4.52 -3.11 3.66
CA ASN A 68 -4.13 -3.78 4.89
C ASN A 68 -4.58 -5.25 4.93
N VAL A 69 -5.74 -5.61 4.36
CA VAL A 69 -6.21 -7.01 4.33
C VAL A 69 -5.37 -7.86 3.38
N ALA A 70 -5.19 -7.41 2.13
CA ALA A 70 -4.39 -8.13 1.14
C ALA A 70 -2.91 -8.22 1.52
N THR A 71 -2.40 -7.17 2.20
CA THR A 71 -1.03 -7.14 2.72
C THR A 71 -0.90 -8.02 3.94
N ARG A 72 -1.83 -8.02 4.92
CA ARG A 72 -1.77 -8.92 6.09
C ARG A 72 -1.70 -10.39 5.71
N GLN A 73 -2.45 -10.82 4.70
CA GLN A 73 -2.41 -12.19 4.20
C GLN A 73 -1.07 -12.52 3.55
N ASN A 74 -0.51 -11.63 2.71
CA ASN A 74 0.79 -11.83 2.06
C ASN A 74 1.99 -11.66 3.00
N LEU A 75 1.93 -10.72 3.95
CA LEU A 75 2.95 -10.51 4.97
C LEU A 75 3.01 -11.72 5.89
N MET A 76 1.88 -12.26 6.35
CA MET A 76 1.85 -13.46 7.21
C MET A 76 2.51 -14.67 6.54
N THR A 77 2.26 -14.90 5.24
CA THR A 77 2.94 -15.97 4.48
C THR A 77 4.43 -15.69 4.27
N TRP A 78 4.82 -14.43 4.03
CA TRP A 78 6.23 -14.07 3.85
C TRP A 78 7.05 -14.06 5.16
N PHE A 79 6.45 -13.67 6.28
CA PHE A 79 7.08 -13.68 7.61
C PHE A 79 7.32 -15.09 8.16
N SER A 80 6.53 -16.08 7.74
CA SER A 80 6.84 -17.48 8.01
C SER A 80 8.17 -17.91 7.36
N ASP A 81 8.56 -17.26 6.25
CA ASP A 81 9.76 -17.62 5.49
C ASP A 81 10.96 -16.69 5.76
N HIS A 82 10.78 -15.44 6.21
CA HIS A 82 11.88 -14.46 6.34
C HIS A 82 11.87 -13.71 7.68
N GLN A 83 12.83 -14.04 8.57
CA GLN A 83 12.97 -13.52 9.94
C GLN A 83 13.37 -12.02 10.16
N PRO A 84 13.90 -11.20 9.22
CA PRO A 84 14.54 -9.93 9.60
C PRO A 84 13.61 -8.72 9.76
N VAL A 85 12.31 -8.81 9.47
CA VAL A 85 11.43 -7.63 9.42
C VAL A 85 10.73 -7.28 10.75
N LYS A 86 11.03 -8.02 11.83
CA LYS A 86 10.59 -7.64 13.19
C LYS A 86 11.02 -6.22 13.60
N MET A 87 12.14 -5.72 13.10
CA MET A 87 12.63 -4.37 13.47
C MET A 87 11.78 -3.24 12.87
N LEU A 88 11.25 -3.38 11.66
CA LEU A 88 10.50 -2.31 11.00
C LEU A 88 9.10 -2.12 11.63
N LEU A 89 8.50 -3.19 12.14
CA LEU A 89 7.19 -3.16 12.80
C LEU A 89 7.23 -2.54 14.20
N ASN A 90 8.33 -2.70 14.95
CA ASN A 90 8.45 -2.07 16.28
C ASN A 90 8.43 -0.54 16.20
N TRP A 91 8.94 0.05 15.12
CA TRP A 91 8.91 1.51 14.95
C TRP A 91 7.52 2.06 14.63
N ILE A 92 6.73 1.33 13.83
CA ILE A 92 5.34 1.68 13.50
C ILE A 92 4.44 1.44 14.71
N GLY A 93 4.67 0.34 15.46
CA GLY A 93 3.93 0.03 16.69
C GLY A 93 4.13 1.07 17.80
N HIS A 94 5.35 1.59 17.97
CA HIS A 94 5.61 2.58 19.02
C HIS A 94 4.96 3.95 18.77
N LYS A 95 4.67 4.32 17.51
CA LYS A 95 4.00 5.58 17.19
C LYS A 95 2.48 5.57 17.44
N MET A 96 1.86 4.39 17.57
CA MET A 96 0.42 4.29 17.85
C MET A 96 0.07 4.07 19.34
N VAL A 97 1.07 3.95 20.24
CA VAL A 97 0.86 3.78 21.70
C VAL A 97 1.19 5.04 22.50
N LYS A 98 0.88 6.22 21.96
CA LYS A 98 0.79 7.45 22.76
C LYS A 98 -0.44 8.25 22.37
N SER A 99 -1.61 7.71 22.71
CA SER A 99 -2.76 8.53 23.09
C SER A 99 -3.75 7.68 23.87
N THR A 100 -3.44 7.46 25.14
CA THR A 100 -4.47 7.21 26.14
C THR A 100 -4.04 7.93 27.41
N VAL A 101 -4.74 9.05 27.65
CA VAL A 101 -4.95 9.84 28.88
C VAL A 101 -3.83 9.85 29.93
#